data_AF-A0A196LAN6-F1
#
_entry.id   AF-A0A196LAN6-F1
#
_cell.length_a   1.000
_cell.length_b   1.000
_cell.length_c   1.000
_cell.angle_alpha   90.00
_cell.angle_beta   90.00
_cell.angle_gamma   90.00
#
_symmetry.space_group_name_H-M   'P 1'
#
loop_
_entity.id
_entity.type
_entity.pdbx_description
1 polymer ?
#
loop_
_entity_poly.entity_id
_entity_poly.type
_entity_poly.pdbx_seq_one_letter_code
_entity_poly.pdbx_strand_id
1 'polypeptide(L)'
;MRTDPLPPLSTGVKAVAWTASVFFGVIFFAFAWVWCGMSYEEQFSEQGRSVAAESSMEGWGFATGLVPVLVFHALVAIALLFALRDGGRRGWSASLALTPLVLAALSLPGFITVQLLYGGSMFDPPVYVP
;
A
#
# COMPACT_ATOMS: atom_id res chain seq x y z
N MET A 1 -32.24 22.19 -11.70
CA MET A 1 -32.60 21.29 -10.58
C MET A 1 -31.79 21.73 -9.38
N ARG A 2 -32.46 22.17 -8.31
CA ARG A 2 -31.80 22.55 -7.06
C ARG A 2 -31.62 21.25 -6.29
N THR A 3 -30.39 20.74 -6.23
CA THR A 3 -30.06 19.60 -5.36
C THR A 3 -29.78 20.18 -3.99
N ASP A 4 -30.79 20.18 -3.12
CA ASP A 4 -30.56 20.52 -1.73
C ASP A 4 -29.48 19.58 -1.15
N PRO A 5 -28.51 20.10 -0.38
CA PRO A 5 -27.44 19.29 0.15
C PRO A 5 -28.00 18.19 1.07
N LEU A 6 -27.52 16.96 0.87
CA LEU A 6 -27.89 15.83 1.72
C LEU A 6 -27.57 16.15 3.19
N PRO A 7 -28.40 15.70 4.15
CA PRO A 7 -28.15 15.90 5.56
C PRO A 7 -26.81 15.25 5.95
N PRO A 8 -26.05 15.87 6.87
CA PRO A 8 -24.76 15.32 7.30
C PRO A 8 -24.95 13.95 7.98
N LEU A 9 -24.06 13.01 7.67
CA LEU A 9 -24.04 11.69 8.33
C LEU A 9 -23.93 11.81 9.85
N SER A 10 -24.62 10.93 10.58
CA SER A 10 -24.52 10.85 12.04
C SER A 10 -23.09 10.47 12.49
N THR A 11 -22.72 10.88 13.71
CA THR A 11 -21.40 10.57 14.28
C THR A 11 -21.12 9.08 14.33
N GLY A 12 -22.13 8.27 14.67
CA GLY A 12 -21.99 6.80 14.71
C GLY A 12 -21.65 6.22 13.33
N VAL A 13 -22.34 6.65 12.27
CA VAL A 13 -22.06 6.19 10.90
C VAL A 13 -20.65 6.60 10.46
N LYS A 14 -20.24 7.84 10.77
CA LYS A 14 -18.87 8.31 10.49
C LYS A 14 -17.81 7.47 11.20
N ALA A 15 -18.03 7.16 12.48
CA ALA A 15 -17.11 6.34 13.26
C ALA A 15 -16.99 4.93 12.68
N VAL A 16 -18.11 4.27 12.35
CA VAL A 16 -18.10 2.94 11.71
C VAL A 16 -17.39 2.96 10.37
N ALA A 17 -17.68 3.93 9.51
CA ALA A 17 -17.04 4.07 8.21
C ALA A 17 -15.52 4.27 8.33
N TRP A 18 -15.08 5.12 9.27
CA TRP A 18 -13.67 5.34 9.54
C TRP A 18 -12.97 4.08 10.06
N THR A 19 -13.54 3.43 11.08
CA THR A 19 -12.96 2.22 11.66
C THR A 19 -12.85 1.09 10.62
N ALA A 20 -13.91 0.88 9.83
CA ALA A 20 -13.88 -0.10 8.75
C ALA A 20 -12.81 0.25 7.70
N SER A 21 -12.71 1.51 7.29
CA SER A 21 -11.71 1.96 6.31
C SER A 21 -10.28 1.73 6.81
N VAL A 22 -10.00 2.03 8.08
CA VAL A 22 -8.69 1.76 8.70
C VAL A 22 -8.40 0.26 8.73
N PHE A 23 -9.36 -0.54 9.18
CA PHE A 23 -9.22 -1.99 9.28
C PHE A 23 -8.91 -2.64 7.91
N PHE A 24 -9.75 -2.36 6.91
CA PHE A 24 -9.54 -2.89 5.56
C PHE A 24 -8.30 -2.31 4.89
N GLY A 25 -7.98 -1.03 5.13
CA GLY A 25 -6.77 -0.40 4.62
C GLY A 25 -5.50 -1.13 5.08
N VAL A 26 -5.41 -1.44 6.38
CA VAL A 26 -4.27 -2.21 6.93
C VAL A 26 -4.18 -3.60 6.30
N ILE A 27 -5.32 -4.30 6.16
CA ILE A 27 -5.36 -5.63 5.53
C ILE A 27 -4.90 -5.57 4.07
N PHE A 28 -5.40 -4.61 3.29
CA PHE A 28 -5.02 -4.48 1.88
C PHE A 28 -3.56 -4.10 1.70
N PHE A 29 -3.00 -3.23 2.56
CA PHE A 29 -1.56 -2.97 2.54
C PHE A 29 -0.74 -4.20 2.90
N ALA A 30 -1.18 -5.00 3.87
CA ALA A 30 -0.50 -6.26 4.19
C ALA A 30 -0.49 -7.21 2.97
N PHE A 31 -1.63 -7.39 2.29
CA PHE A 31 -1.68 -8.18 1.06
C PHE A 31 -0.79 -7.62 -0.05
N ALA A 32 -0.77 -6.29 -0.25
CA ALA A 32 0.07 -5.66 -1.27
C ALA A 32 1.57 -5.86 -0.98
N TRP A 33 1.98 -5.73 0.28
CA TRP A 33 3.37 -5.96 0.69
C TRP A 33 3.78 -7.43 0.57
N VAL A 34 2.92 -8.37 0.98
CA VAL A 34 3.15 -9.81 0.78
C VAL A 34 3.27 -10.14 -0.71
N TRP A 35 2.39 -9.58 -1.55
CA TRP A 35 2.49 -9.74 -3.01
C TRP A 35 3.84 -9.27 -3.55
N CYS A 36 4.32 -8.12 -3.07
CA CYS A 36 5.64 -7.61 -3.43
C CYS A 36 6.76 -8.57 -3.01
N GLY A 37 6.67 -9.17 -1.81
CA GLY A 37 7.61 -10.18 -1.34
C GLY A 37 7.64 -11.42 -2.22
N MET A 38 6.47 -11.98 -2.53
CA MET A 38 6.36 -13.17 -3.38
C MET A 38 6.90 -12.91 -4.80
N SER A 39 6.59 -11.74 -5.37
CA SER A 39 7.07 -11.38 -6.71
C SER A 39 8.60 -11.26 -6.74
N TYR A 40 9.19 -10.74 -5.66
CA TYR A 40 10.64 -10.65 -5.51
C TYR A 40 11.28 -12.04 -5.38
N GLU A 41 10.69 -12.97 -4.62
CA GLU A 41 11.15 -14.36 -4.56
C GLU A 41 11.07 -15.09 -5.89
N GLU A 42 9.97 -14.88 -6.62
CA GLU A 42 9.74 -15.51 -7.93
C GLU A 42 10.88 -15.15 -8.89
N GLN A 43 11.29 -13.88 -8.93
CA GLN A 43 12.43 -13.42 -9.72
C GLN A 43 13.70 -14.25 -9.45
N PHE A 44 14.05 -14.53 -8.20
CA PHE A 44 15.26 -15.32 -7.90
C PHE A 44 15.09 -16.81 -8.21
N SER A 45 13.90 -17.35 -8.02
CA SER A 45 13.60 -18.74 -8.35
C SER A 45 13.62 -19.03 -9.87
N GLU A 46 13.31 -18.02 -10.68
CA GLU A 46 13.26 -18.09 -12.14
C GLU A 46 14.54 -17.57 -12.83
N GLN A 47 15.42 -16.88 -12.09
CA GLN A 47 16.65 -16.30 -12.65
C GLN A 47 17.53 -17.36 -13.32
N GLY A 48 17.72 -18.53 -12.70
CA GLY A 48 18.56 -19.59 -13.27
C GLY A 48 18.06 -20.12 -14.62
N ARG A 49 16.74 -20.29 -14.76
CA ARG A 49 16.09 -20.68 -16.03
C ARG A 49 16.22 -19.57 -17.07
N SER A 50 16.08 -18.32 -16.65
CA SER A 50 16.21 -17.16 -17.53
C SER A 50 17.63 -17.01 -18.08
N VAL A 51 18.65 -17.18 -17.24
CA VAL A 51 20.07 -17.15 -17.65
C VAL A 51 20.39 -18.28 -18.63
N ALA A 52 19.88 -19.49 -18.39
CA ALA A 52 20.05 -20.62 -19.30
C ALA A 52 19.41 -20.39 -20.68
N ALA A 53 18.41 -19.50 -20.77
CA ALA A 53 17.76 -19.07 -22.00
C ALA A 53 18.35 -17.76 -22.56
N GLU A 54 19.56 -17.37 -22.15
CA GLU A 54 20.23 -16.12 -22.57
C GLU A 54 19.42 -14.84 -22.28
N SER A 55 18.64 -14.86 -21.19
CA SER A 55 17.79 -13.76 -20.71
C SER A 55 18.04 -13.43 -19.24
N SER A 56 17.28 -12.49 -18.66
CA SER A 56 17.38 -12.10 -17.24
C SER A 56 16.02 -11.74 -16.64
N MET A 57 15.81 -12.07 -15.37
CA MET A 57 14.68 -11.62 -14.56
C MET A 57 15.02 -10.42 -13.68
N GLU A 58 16.23 -9.87 -13.80
CA GLU A 58 16.71 -8.79 -12.94
C GLU A 58 15.73 -7.62 -12.88
N GLY A 59 15.30 -7.29 -11.66
CA GLY A 59 14.40 -6.17 -11.36
C GLY A 59 12.93 -6.43 -11.69
N TRP A 60 12.59 -7.53 -12.38
CA TRP A 60 11.22 -7.82 -12.81
C TRP A 60 10.29 -8.05 -11.61
N GLY A 61 10.72 -8.85 -10.63
CA GLY A 61 9.94 -9.18 -9.45
C GLY A 61 9.64 -7.97 -8.57
N PHE A 62 10.62 -7.06 -8.42
CA PHE A 62 10.39 -5.81 -7.70
C PHE A 62 9.45 -4.86 -8.49
N ALA A 63 9.66 -4.73 -9.80
CA ALA A 63 8.85 -3.84 -10.64
C ALA A 63 7.38 -4.26 -10.68
N THR A 64 7.07 -5.56 -10.82
CA THR A 64 5.70 -6.08 -10.83
C THR A 64 5.12 -6.16 -9.42
N GLY A 65 5.94 -6.55 -8.44
CA GLY A 65 5.55 -6.65 -7.04
C GLY A 65 5.14 -5.32 -6.41
N LEU A 66 5.81 -4.22 -6.78
CA LEU A 66 5.48 -2.88 -6.28
C LEU A 66 4.18 -2.32 -6.84
N VAL A 67 3.67 -2.80 -7.98
CA VAL A 67 2.46 -2.23 -8.61
C VAL A 67 1.27 -2.15 -7.65
N PRO A 68 0.83 -3.24 -6.99
CA PRO A 68 -0.28 -3.15 -6.04
C PRO A 68 0.04 -2.22 -4.86
N VAL A 69 1.28 -2.20 -4.37
CA VAL A 69 1.70 -1.31 -3.28
C VAL A 69 1.50 0.15 -3.70
N LEU A 70 2.03 0.56 -4.86
CA LEU A 70 1.94 1.93 -5.35
C LEU A 70 0.51 2.34 -5.67
N VAL A 71 -0.27 1.45 -6.29
CA VAL A 71 -1.69 1.70 -6.61
C VAL A 71 -2.49 1.92 -5.32
N PHE A 72 -2.31 1.07 -4.30
CA PHE A 72 -3.00 1.26 -3.02
C PHE A 72 -2.56 2.53 -2.31
N HIS A 73 -1.26 2.87 -2.32
CA HIS A 73 -0.79 4.13 -1.75
C HIS A 73 -1.46 5.33 -2.42
N ALA A 74 -1.54 5.35 -3.75
CA ALA A 74 -2.17 6.43 -4.50
C ALA A 74 -3.68 6.55 -4.19
N LEU A 75 -4.42 5.44 -4.23
CA LEU A 75 -5.85 5.43 -3.96
C LEU A 75 -6.17 5.87 -2.53
N VAL A 76 -5.44 5.36 -1.54
CA VAL A 76 -5.64 5.73 -0.13
C VAL A 76 -5.20 7.18 0.12
N ALA A 77 -4.12 7.66 -0.50
CA ALA A 77 -3.70 9.06 -0.40
C ALA A 77 -4.79 10.01 -0.90
N ILE A 78 -5.37 9.72 -2.07
CA ILE A 78 -6.45 10.52 -2.65
C ILE A 78 -7.69 10.49 -1.74
N ALA A 79 -8.10 9.31 -1.28
CA ALA A 79 -9.24 9.16 -0.38
C ALA A 79 -9.04 9.91 0.95
N LEU A 80 -7.87 9.79 1.57
CA LEU A 80 -7.51 10.51 2.80
C LEU A 80 -7.51 12.01 2.60
N LEU A 81 -6.98 12.52 1.48
CA LEU A 81 -6.94 13.95 1.20
C LEU A 81 -8.34 14.56 1.19
N PHE A 82 -9.29 13.89 0.53
CA PHE A 82 -10.69 14.33 0.52
C PHE A 82 -11.35 14.15 1.89
N ALA A 83 -11.18 13.00 2.53
CA ALA A 83 -11.78 12.72 3.83
C ALA A 83 -11.32 13.69 4.93
N LEU A 84 -10.03 14.04 4.96
CA LEU A 84 -9.44 14.97 5.94
C LEU A 84 -9.82 16.43 5.67
N ARG A 85 -10.00 16.79 4.39
CA ARG A 85 -10.48 18.12 3.99
C ARG A 85 -11.93 18.33 4.40
N ASP A 86 -12.82 17.42 3.97
CA ASP A 86 -14.27 17.59 4.12
C ASP A 86 -14.73 17.27 5.55
N GLY A 87 -14.10 16.29 6.21
CA GLY A 87 -14.46 15.87 7.57
C GLY A 87 -13.99 16.81 8.69
N GLY A 88 -13.07 17.74 8.40
CA GLY A 88 -12.39 18.54 9.43
C GLY A 88 -12.51 20.06 9.32
N ARG A 89 -13.20 20.60 8.30
CA ARG A 89 -13.10 22.04 7.91
C ARG A 89 -11.64 22.51 7.81
N ARG A 90 -10.71 21.60 7.54
CA ARG A 90 -9.27 21.88 7.49
C ARG A 90 -8.92 22.45 6.13
N GLY A 91 -8.07 23.48 6.12
CA GLY A 91 -7.53 24.04 4.89
C GLY A 91 -6.61 23.04 4.17
N TRP A 92 -6.40 23.27 2.87
CA TRP A 92 -5.57 22.41 2.01
C TRP A 92 -4.18 22.08 2.59
N SER A 93 -3.52 23.05 3.22
CA SER A 93 -2.20 22.88 3.82
C SER A 93 -2.18 21.81 4.92
N ALA A 94 -3.16 21.86 5.84
CA ALA A 94 -3.26 20.91 6.93
C ALA A 94 -3.59 19.49 6.43
N SER A 95 -4.46 19.37 5.42
CA SER A 95 -4.77 18.06 4.82
C SER A 95 -3.55 17.47 4.10
N LEU A 96 -2.83 18.27 3.31
CA LEU A 96 -1.61 17.83 2.62
C LEU A 96 -0.51 17.38 3.58
N ALA A 97 -0.38 18.02 4.74
CA ALA A 97 0.60 17.63 5.76
C ALA A 97 0.23 16.33 6.49
N LEU A 98 -1.07 16.08 6.71
CA LEU A 98 -1.55 14.93 7.47
C LEU A 98 -1.73 13.65 6.65
N THR A 99 -2.13 13.77 5.38
CA THR A 99 -2.29 12.62 4.48
C THR A 99 -1.09 11.67 4.47
N PRO A 100 0.17 12.12 4.27
CA PRO A 100 1.31 11.21 4.24
C PRO A 100 1.54 10.50 5.57
N LEU A 101 1.26 11.15 6.71
CA LEU A 101 1.43 10.57 8.04
C LEU A 101 0.42 9.44 8.28
N VAL A 102 -0.85 9.68 7.95
CA VAL A 102 -1.91 8.67 8.11
C VAL A 102 -1.71 7.52 7.12
N LEU A 103 -1.31 7.83 5.88
CA LEU A 103 -1.00 6.82 4.87
C LEU A 103 0.15 5.91 5.32
N ALA A 104 1.24 6.50 5.82
CA ALA A 104 2.37 5.74 6.36
C ALA A 104 1.92 4.85 7.53
N ALA A 105 1.12 5.39 8.45
CA ALA A 105 0.60 4.62 9.59
C ALA A 105 -0.29 3.42 9.18
N LEU A 106 -1.03 3.53 8.07
CA LEU A 106 -1.84 2.43 7.53
C LEU A 106 -1.00 1.38 6.79
N SER A 107 0.05 1.80 6.07
CA SER A 107 0.90 0.92 5.26
C SER A 107 1.96 0.19 6.10
N LEU A 108 2.48 0.86 7.13
CA LEU A 108 3.59 0.38 7.95
C LEU A 108 3.35 -0.99 8.60
N PRO A 109 2.17 -1.33 9.14
CA PRO A 109 1.93 -2.68 9.66
C PRO A 109 2.09 -3.77 8.61
N GLY A 110 1.62 -3.53 7.38
CA GLY A 110 1.80 -4.46 6.26
C GLY A 110 3.28 -4.62 5.89
N PHE A 111 4.02 -3.51 5.84
CA PHE A 111 5.45 -3.51 5.59
C PHE A 111 6.22 -4.26 6.69
N ILE A 112 5.92 -4.01 7.96
CA ILE A 112 6.53 -4.74 9.08
C ILE A 112 6.21 -6.23 9.00
N THR A 113 4.96 -6.59 8.67
CA THR A 113 4.55 -7.99 8.53
C THR A 113 5.38 -8.70 7.48
N VAL A 114 5.57 -8.11 6.29
CA VAL A 114 6.40 -8.73 5.26
C VAL A 114 7.86 -8.80 5.70
N GLN A 115 8.41 -7.76 6.34
CA GLN A 115 9.78 -7.83 6.88
C GLN A 115 9.95 -9.00 7.86
N LEU A 116 8.98 -9.26 8.73
CA LEU A 116 9.03 -10.37 9.68
C LEU A 116 8.93 -11.74 9.00
N LEU A 117 8.06 -11.88 8.00
CA LEU A 117 7.92 -13.12 7.23
C LEU A 117 9.22 -13.50 6.50
N TYR A 118 9.97 -12.50 6.05
CA TYR A 118 11.20 -12.65 5.28
C TYR A 118 12.47 -12.48 6.12
N GLY A 119 12.38 -12.56 7.46
CA GLY A 119 13.57 -12.46 8.33
C GLY A 119 14.31 -11.11 8.28
N GLY A 120 13.67 -10.06 7.77
CA GLY A 120 14.22 -8.72 7.61
C GLY A 120 14.95 -8.49 6.28
N SER A 121 15.12 -9.52 5.46
CA SER A 121 15.96 -9.48 4.25
C SER A 121 15.16 -9.40 2.94
N MET A 122 13.91 -8.92 2.99
CA MET A 122 13.03 -8.88 1.80
C MET A 122 13.66 -8.19 0.59
N PHE A 123 14.46 -7.14 0.80
CA PHE A 123 15.12 -6.40 -0.28
C PHE A 123 16.61 -6.74 -0.44
N ASP A 124 17.11 -7.73 0.31
CA ASP A 124 18.47 -8.22 0.11
C ASP A 124 18.45 -9.27 -1.00
N PRO A 125 19.20 -9.07 -2.10
CA PRO A 125 19.30 -10.08 -3.12
C PRO A 125 20.04 -11.30 -2.56
N PRO A 126 19.48 -12.53 -2.64
CA PRO A 126 20.20 -13.73 -2.29
C PRO A 126 21.46 -13.87 -3.17
N VAL A 127 22.56 -14.31 -2.57
CA VAL A 127 23.80 -14.59 -3.30
C VAL A 127 23.54 -15.76 -4.24
N TYR A 128 23.39 -15.48 -5.53
CA TYR A 128 23.30 -16.51 -6.56
C TYR A 128 24.68 -17.14 -6.77
N VAL A 129 24.83 -18.41 -6.38
CA VAL A 129 26.01 -19.22 -6.71
C VAL A 129 25.61 -20.13 -7.88
N PRO A 130 26.16 -19.90 -9.09
CA PRO A 130 25.85 -20.70 -10.27
C PRO A 130 26.30 -22.16 -10.15
#